data_AF-A0A8S3J557-F1
#
_entry.id   AF-A0A8S3J557-F1
#
_cell.length_a   1.000
_cell.length_b   1.000
_cell.length_c   1.000
_cell.angle_alpha   90.00
_cell.angle_beta   90.00
_cell.angle_gamma   90.00
#
_symmetry.space_group_name_H-M   'P 1'
#
loop_
_entity.id
_entity.type
_entity.pdbx_description
1 polymer ?
#
loop_
_entity_poly.entity_id
_entity_poly.type
_entity_poly.pdbx_seq_one_letter_code
_entity_poly.pdbx_strand_id
1 'polypeptide(L)'
;QREEEAVFESALGSSGLKSEARSYGTSAYSSRTSGNQAHDQKSLIADLPGDRQVFNRIITRNIWLQTAHLLFELNFMQEAKEILQETLKQAKTYDDQACEKRSYIILGEIALSEHRFDQAIDLAMLGQQIPIDEYEWYRSVNTVIEALRQDRNSDLYKQKKVRSLLETSIKRLESIAQLHVNKIMTIA
;
A
#
# COMPACT_ATOMS: atom_id res chain seq x y z
N GLN A 1 16.12 11.35 -8.31
CA GLN A 1 16.04 12.32 -7.20
C GLN A 1 15.45 13.67 -7.63
N ARG A 2 16.15 14.55 -8.38
CA ARG A 2 15.52 15.82 -8.84
C ARG A 2 14.28 15.64 -9.72
N GLU A 3 14.27 14.63 -10.59
CA GLU A 3 13.11 14.32 -11.42
C GLU A 3 11.96 13.69 -10.61
N GLU A 4 12.28 12.84 -9.63
CA GLU A 4 11.28 12.22 -8.75
C GLU A 4 10.64 13.26 -7.82
N GLU A 5 11.42 14.19 -7.28
CA GLU A 5 10.93 15.34 -6.50
C GLU A 5 10.07 16.28 -7.36
N ALA A 6 10.49 16.58 -8.60
CA ALA A 6 9.71 17.42 -9.50
C ALA A 6 8.36 16.77 -9.90
N VAL A 7 8.33 15.45 -10.07
CA VAL A 7 7.10 14.71 -10.36
C VAL A 7 6.18 14.66 -9.13
N PHE A 8 6.72 14.50 -7.92
CA PHE A 8 5.95 14.62 -6.68
C PHE A 8 5.39 16.03 -6.47
N GLU A 9 6.20 17.07 -6.71
CA GLU A 9 5.78 18.47 -6.64
C GLU A 9 4.75 18.83 -7.73
N SER A 10 4.80 18.15 -8.88
CA SER A 10 3.80 18.24 -9.95
C SER A 10 2.49 17.54 -9.58
N ALA A 11 2.54 16.38 -8.92
CA ALA A 11 1.36 15.64 -8.50
C ALA A 11 0.64 16.31 -7.31
N LEU A 12 1.35 17.09 -6.50
CA LEU A 12 0.78 17.90 -5.41
C LEU A 12 0.25 19.26 -5.92
N GLY A 13 -0.67 19.24 -6.90
CA GLY A 13 -1.29 20.43 -7.52
C GLY A 13 -1.57 21.62 -6.58
N SER A 14 -1.56 22.83 -7.13
CA SER A 14 -1.46 24.16 -6.48
C SER A 14 -2.50 24.52 -5.39
N SER A 15 -2.47 23.83 -4.26
CA SER A 15 -3.18 24.17 -3.03
C SER A 15 -2.23 23.99 -1.83
N GLY A 16 -2.53 24.63 -0.69
CA GLY A 16 -1.68 24.84 0.50
C GLY A 16 -0.89 23.65 1.09
N LEU A 17 -1.02 22.44 0.54
CA LEU A 17 -0.26 21.23 0.87
C LEU A 17 1.25 21.33 0.56
N LYS A 18 1.68 22.29 -0.27
CA LYS A 18 3.10 22.50 -0.64
C LYS A 18 4.01 22.83 0.56
N SER A 19 3.50 23.50 1.60
CA SER A 19 4.28 23.83 2.79
C SER A 19 4.27 22.72 3.85
N GLU A 20 3.21 21.91 3.92
CA GLU A 20 3.08 20.85 4.93
C GLU A 20 3.79 19.56 4.51
N ALA A 21 3.75 19.17 3.23
CA ALA A 21 4.51 18.02 2.74
C ALA A 21 6.04 18.25 2.85
N ARG A 22 6.50 19.49 2.65
CA ARG A 22 7.89 19.89 2.94
C ARG A 22 8.20 19.77 4.43
N SER A 23 7.28 20.14 5.32
CA SER A 23 7.46 19.97 6.75
C SER A 23 7.63 18.50 7.13
N TYR A 24 6.79 17.59 6.65
CA TYR A 24 6.87 16.17 7.03
C TYR A 24 8.07 15.43 6.42
N GLY A 25 8.40 15.68 5.14
CA GLY A 25 9.56 15.07 4.48
C GLY A 25 10.90 15.54 5.04
N THR A 26 11.00 16.81 5.46
CA THR A 26 12.23 17.38 6.02
C THR A 26 12.32 17.20 7.54
N SER A 27 11.20 17.21 8.27
CA SER A 27 11.13 17.03 9.73
C SER A 27 11.39 15.58 10.17
N ALA A 28 11.02 14.59 9.34
CA ALA A 28 11.41 13.20 9.56
C ALA A 28 12.94 12.99 9.48
N TYR A 29 13.64 13.88 8.78
CA TYR A 29 15.11 13.86 8.65
C TYR A 29 15.81 14.63 9.77
N SER A 30 15.20 15.69 10.32
CA SER A 30 15.80 16.52 11.38
C SER A 30 15.45 16.09 12.81
N SER A 31 14.44 15.23 13.01
CA SER A 31 14.00 14.81 14.36
C SER A 31 14.60 13.50 14.87
N ARG A 32 15.42 12.78 14.08
CA ARG A 32 16.09 11.53 14.50
C ARG A 32 17.57 11.68 14.89
N THR A 33 18.11 12.89 14.93
CA THR A 33 19.47 13.17 15.43
C THR A 33 19.56 13.54 16.91
N SER A 34 18.46 13.45 17.65
CA SER A 34 18.44 13.71 19.10
C SER A 34 17.70 12.59 19.83
N GLY A 35 18.43 11.58 20.30
CA GLY A 35 17.89 10.59 21.23
C GLY A 35 18.40 9.17 21.02
N ASN A 36 19.65 8.92 21.41
CA ASN A 36 20.21 7.66 21.93
C ASN A 36 19.44 6.35 21.68
N GLN A 37 19.45 5.84 20.44
CA GLN A 37 19.24 4.41 20.14
C GLN A 37 19.85 4.00 18.78
N ALA A 38 20.77 4.82 18.25
CA ALA A 38 21.35 4.69 16.91
C ALA A 38 22.67 3.88 16.85
N HIS A 39 22.93 3.00 17.82
CA HIS A 39 24.23 2.34 17.92
C HIS A 39 24.34 0.95 17.26
N ASP A 40 23.22 0.33 16.83
CA ASP A 40 23.26 -1.01 16.19
C ASP A 40 22.84 -1.05 14.71
N GLN A 41 22.24 0.02 14.16
CA GLN A 41 21.90 0.04 12.72
C GLN A 41 22.94 0.73 11.84
N LYS A 42 23.87 1.50 12.43
CA LYS A 42 24.88 2.25 11.65
C LYS A 42 26.02 1.39 11.10
N SER A 43 26.30 0.24 11.70
CA SER A 43 27.45 -0.60 11.31
C SER A 43 27.19 -1.45 10.06
N LEU A 44 25.94 -1.62 9.62
CA LEU A 44 25.62 -2.35 8.38
C LEU A 44 25.69 -1.49 7.11
N ILE A 45 25.84 -0.16 7.24
CA ILE A 45 25.57 0.82 6.16
C ILE A 45 26.87 1.36 5.52
N ALA A 46 28.04 0.89 5.96
CA ALA A 46 29.30 1.55 5.61
C ALA A 46 29.93 1.13 4.28
N ASP A 47 29.66 -0.08 3.74
CA ASP A 47 30.63 -0.69 2.81
C ASP A 47 30.19 -0.90 1.35
N LEU A 48 29.06 -0.36 0.87
CA LEU A 48 28.69 -0.46 -0.56
C LEU A 48 28.29 0.90 -1.19
N PRO A 49 29.06 1.41 -2.18
CA PRO A 49 28.80 2.71 -2.83
C PRO A 49 27.50 2.81 -3.67
N GLY A 50 26.72 1.73 -3.78
CA GLY A 50 25.46 1.69 -4.54
C GLY A 50 24.18 1.73 -3.68
N ASP A 51 24.27 1.37 -2.39
CA ASP A 51 23.08 1.07 -1.58
C ASP A 51 22.33 2.30 -1.10
N ARG A 52 23.01 3.43 -0.87
CA ARG A 52 22.34 4.65 -0.37
C ARG A 52 21.32 5.22 -1.36
N GLN A 53 21.57 5.12 -2.66
CA GLN A 53 20.64 5.63 -3.67
C GLN A 53 19.43 4.71 -3.83
N VAL A 54 19.63 3.39 -3.80
CA VAL A 54 18.54 2.41 -3.87
C VAL A 54 17.68 2.49 -2.61
N PHE A 55 18.31 2.60 -1.43
CA PHE A 55 17.64 2.80 -0.15
C PHE A 55 16.84 4.10 -0.10
N ASN A 56 17.42 5.22 -0.56
CA ASN A 56 16.69 6.49 -0.68
C ASN A 56 15.48 6.36 -1.61
N ARG A 57 15.59 5.64 -2.73
CA ARG A 57 14.46 5.43 -3.66
C ARG A 57 13.35 4.58 -3.04
N ILE A 58 13.68 3.51 -2.32
CA ILE A 58 12.70 2.67 -1.61
C ILE A 58 11.99 3.48 -0.51
N ILE A 59 12.74 4.28 0.26
CA ILE A 59 12.17 5.16 1.29
C ILE A 59 11.22 6.17 0.68
N THR A 60 11.61 6.83 -0.41
CA THR A 60 10.77 7.85 -1.07
C THR A 60 9.44 7.27 -1.52
N ARG A 61 9.42 6.09 -2.16
CA ARG A 61 8.16 5.43 -2.58
C ARG A 61 7.27 5.06 -1.40
N ASN A 62 7.85 4.56 -0.31
CA ASN A 62 7.08 4.25 0.88
C ASN A 62 6.49 5.52 1.54
N ILE A 63 7.23 6.63 1.54
CA ILE A 63 6.71 7.92 2.01
C ILE A 63 5.56 8.39 1.13
N TRP A 64 5.68 8.28 -0.19
CA TRP A 64 4.61 8.66 -1.11
C TRP A 64 3.36 7.81 -0.93
N LEU A 65 3.54 6.50 -0.75
CA LEU A 65 2.47 5.57 -0.46
C LEU A 65 1.74 5.93 0.85
N GLN A 66 2.49 6.22 1.92
CA GLN A 66 1.91 6.64 3.20
C GLN A 66 1.20 8.00 3.08
N THR A 67 1.77 8.93 2.32
CA THR A 67 1.18 10.24 2.06
C THR A 67 -0.15 10.09 1.30
N ALA A 68 -0.19 9.25 0.28
CA ALA A 68 -1.41 9.01 -0.47
C ALA A 68 -2.49 8.30 0.38
N HIS A 69 -2.09 7.37 1.25
CA HIS A 69 -3.01 6.74 2.19
C HIS A 69 -3.60 7.77 3.17
N LEU A 70 -2.78 8.68 3.70
CA LEU A 70 -3.26 9.77 4.56
C LEU A 70 -4.21 10.70 3.81
N LEU A 71 -3.90 11.07 2.57
CA LEU A 71 -4.77 11.91 1.73
C LEU A 71 -6.12 11.22 1.47
N PHE A 72 -6.11 9.92 1.24
CA PHE A 72 -7.34 9.12 1.10
C PHE A 72 -8.19 9.17 2.38
N GLU A 73 -7.60 8.93 3.56
CA GLU A 73 -8.30 9.00 4.86
C GLU A 73 -8.85 10.42 5.14
N LEU A 74 -8.21 11.46 4.60
CA LEU A 74 -8.65 12.84 4.68
C LEU A 74 -9.65 13.24 3.57
N ASN A 75 -10.16 12.28 2.78
CA ASN A 75 -11.07 12.50 1.65
C ASN A 75 -10.51 13.31 0.47
N PHE A 76 -9.20 13.50 0.37
CA PHE A 76 -8.51 14.07 -0.80
C PHE A 76 -8.26 12.97 -1.85
N MET A 77 -9.34 12.41 -2.40
CA MET A 77 -9.29 11.20 -3.23
C MET A 77 -8.58 11.40 -4.56
N GLN A 78 -8.63 12.59 -5.15
CA GLN A 78 -8.03 12.86 -6.46
C GLN A 78 -6.51 12.96 -6.34
N GLU A 79 -6.02 13.70 -5.35
CA GLU A 79 -4.61 13.85 -5.02
C GLU A 79 -4.01 12.50 -4.59
N ALA A 80 -4.74 11.74 -3.77
CA ALA A 80 -4.34 10.39 -3.40
C ALA A 80 -4.14 9.49 -4.63
N LYS A 81 -5.07 9.53 -5.59
CA LYS A 81 -4.98 8.76 -6.84
C LYS A 81 -3.77 9.15 -7.69
N GLU A 82 -3.50 10.44 -7.84
CA GLU A 82 -2.36 10.91 -8.64
C GLU A 82 -1.03 10.41 -8.05
N ILE A 83 -0.85 10.53 -6.73
CA ILE A 83 0.34 10.02 -6.05
C ILE A 83 0.43 8.50 -6.14
N LEU A 84 -0.69 7.77 -5.97
CA LEU A 84 -0.70 6.31 -6.06
C LEU A 84 -0.40 5.80 -7.46
N GLN A 85 -0.89 6.46 -8.51
CA GLN A 85 -0.62 6.09 -9.90
C GLN A 85 0.86 6.24 -10.24
N GLU A 86 1.48 7.34 -9.81
CA GLU A 86 2.92 7.53 -9.99
C GLU A 86 3.73 6.55 -9.13
N THR A 87 3.33 6.35 -7.87
CA THR A 87 3.97 5.36 -6.97
C THR A 87 3.90 3.96 -7.57
N LEU A 88 2.77 3.57 -8.15
CA LEU A 88 2.57 2.29 -8.83
C LEU A 88 3.48 2.16 -10.07
N LYS A 89 3.55 3.21 -10.89
CA LYS A 89 4.43 3.23 -12.08
C LYS A 89 5.89 3.06 -11.70
N GLN A 90 6.34 3.75 -10.65
CA GLN A 90 7.71 3.61 -10.15
C GLN A 90 7.93 2.24 -9.51
N ALA A 91 6.98 1.74 -8.73
CA ALA A 91 7.08 0.42 -8.12
C ALA A 91 7.30 -0.67 -9.17
N LYS A 92 6.55 -0.65 -10.27
CA LYS A 92 6.76 -1.54 -11.42
C LYS A 92 8.11 -1.37 -12.10
N THR A 93 8.54 -0.12 -12.27
CA THR A 93 9.83 0.19 -12.91
C THR A 93 11.02 -0.37 -12.12
N TYR A 94 10.87 -0.45 -10.79
CA TYR A 94 11.92 -0.89 -9.87
C TYR A 94 11.66 -2.28 -9.25
N ASP A 95 10.67 -3.03 -9.74
CA ASP A 95 10.25 -4.34 -9.21
C ASP A 95 9.97 -4.35 -7.69
N ASP A 96 9.43 -3.23 -7.19
CA ASP A 96 9.05 -3.05 -5.78
C ASP A 96 7.64 -3.61 -5.55
N GLN A 97 7.57 -4.93 -5.44
CA GLN A 97 6.32 -5.67 -5.27
C GLN A 97 5.51 -5.23 -4.05
N ALA A 98 6.18 -4.79 -2.97
CA ALA A 98 5.50 -4.32 -1.77
C ALA A 98 4.75 -3.00 -2.03
N CYS A 99 5.40 -2.02 -2.65
CA CYS A 99 4.76 -0.76 -3.03
C CYS A 99 3.71 -0.96 -4.11
N GLU A 100 3.97 -1.81 -5.11
CA GLU A 100 3.05 -2.11 -6.20
C GLU A 100 1.71 -2.66 -5.67
N LYS A 101 1.80 -3.70 -4.83
CA LYS A 101 0.66 -4.33 -4.18
C LYS A 101 -0.16 -3.35 -3.34
N ARG A 102 0.49 -2.58 -2.45
CA ARG A 102 -0.22 -1.62 -1.60
C ARG A 102 -0.89 -0.53 -2.43
N SER A 103 -0.24 -0.10 -3.50
CA SER A 103 -0.82 0.88 -4.42
C SER A 103 -2.10 0.33 -5.07
N TYR A 104 -2.10 -0.93 -5.49
CA TYR A 104 -3.29 -1.59 -6.03
C TYR A 104 -4.43 -1.67 -5.01
N ILE A 105 -4.14 -2.07 -3.78
CA ILE A 105 -5.16 -2.19 -2.72
C ILE A 105 -5.80 -0.82 -2.42
N ILE A 106 -4.99 0.22 -2.21
CA ILE A 106 -5.51 1.56 -1.88
C ILE A 106 -6.26 2.16 -3.07
N LEU A 107 -5.77 1.99 -4.30
CA LEU A 107 -6.52 2.40 -5.50
C LEU A 107 -7.88 1.69 -5.61
N GLY A 108 -7.94 0.41 -5.21
CA GLY A 108 -9.19 -0.35 -5.15
C GLY A 108 -10.17 0.20 -4.11
N GLU A 109 -9.69 0.58 -2.93
CA GLU A 109 -10.49 1.21 -1.87
C GLU A 109 -11.01 2.59 -2.28
N ILE A 110 -10.20 3.37 -2.99
CA ILE A 110 -10.64 4.64 -3.57
C ILE A 110 -11.72 4.39 -4.63
N ALA A 111 -11.51 3.43 -5.54
CA ALA A 111 -12.51 3.10 -6.55
C ALA A 111 -13.84 2.63 -5.92
N LEU A 112 -13.77 1.89 -4.82
CA LEU A 112 -14.95 1.50 -4.03
C LEU A 112 -15.68 2.73 -3.47
N SER A 113 -14.93 3.68 -2.90
CA SER A 113 -15.47 4.94 -2.35
C SER A 113 -16.12 5.81 -3.44
N GLU A 114 -15.64 5.72 -4.68
CA GLU A 114 -16.20 6.39 -5.86
C GLU A 114 -17.34 5.62 -6.54
N HIS A 115 -17.82 4.53 -5.95
CA HIS A 115 -18.83 3.63 -6.52
C HIS A 115 -18.45 3.01 -7.87
N ARG A 116 -17.15 2.89 -8.16
CA ARG A 116 -16.60 2.20 -9.33
C ARG A 116 -16.31 0.74 -8.99
N PHE A 117 -17.36 -0.03 -8.78
CA PHE A 117 -17.26 -1.38 -8.20
C PHE A 117 -16.43 -2.36 -9.03
N ASP A 118 -16.60 -2.36 -10.36
CA ASP A 118 -15.81 -3.23 -11.24
C ASP A 118 -14.31 -2.91 -11.17
N GLN A 119 -13.98 -1.62 -11.17
CA GLN A 119 -12.60 -1.15 -11.03
C GLN A 119 -12.01 -1.52 -9.66
N ALA A 120 -12.80 -1.40 -8.58
CA ALA A 120 -12.38 -1.77 -7.24
C ALA A 120 -12.01 -3.26 -7.15
N ILE A 121 -12.84 -4.12 -7.77
CA ILE A 121 -12.61 -5.57 -7.81
C ILE A 121 -11.34 -5.88 -8.60
N ASP A 122 -11.19 -5.33 -9.80
CA ASP A 122 -10.03 -5.60 -10.65
C ASP A 122 -8.72 -5.18 -9.98
N LEU A 123 -8.70 -3.99 -9.36
CA LEU A 123 -7.52 -3.48 -8.65
C LEU A 123 -7.16 -4.34 -7.43
N ALA A 124 -8.16 -4.73 -6.62
CA ALA A 124 -7.92 -5.60 -5.48
C ALA A 124 -7.42 -6.99 -5.91
N MET A 125 -7.95 -7.54 -7.00
CA MET A 125 -7.49 -8.81 -7.58
C MET A 125 -6.08 -8.72 -8.15
N LEU A 126 -5.68 -7.59 -8.76
CA LEU A 126 -4.30 -7.37 -9.20
C LEU A 126 -3.34 -7.37 -8.02
N GLY A 127 -3.70 -6.71 -6.91
CA GLY A 127 -2.93 -6.78 -5.67
C GLY A 127 -2.75 -8.21 -5.14
N GLN A 128 -3.76 -9.07 -5.32
CA GLN A 128 -3.73 -10.48 -4.91
C GLN A 128 -2.81 -11.39 -5.72
N GLN A 129 -2.39 -10.98 -6.92
CA GLN A 129 -1.43 -11.74 -7.72
C GLN A 129 0.01 -11.64 -7.18
N ILE A 130 0.28 -10.59 -6.40
CA ILE A 130 1.59 -10.35 -5.78
C ILE A 130 1.60 -11.01 -4.40
N PRO A 131 2.71 -11.59 -3.92
CA PRO A 131 2.78 -12.15 -2.57
C PRO A 131 2.31 -11.15 -1.49
N ILE A 132 1.17 -11.45 -0.88
CA ILE A 132 0.56 -10.58 0.12
C ILE A 132 0.75 -11.11 1.54
N ASP A 133 0.96 -10.19 2.49
CA ASP A 133 0.82 -10.50 3.91
C ASP A 133 -0.65 -10.73 4.27
N GLU A 134 -0.91 -11.32 5.43
CA GLU A 134 -2.27 -11.73 5.81
C GLU A 134 -3.22 -10.54 5.95
N TYR A 135 -2.73 -9.40 6.43
CA TYR A 135 -3.53 -8.21 6.69
C TYR A 135 -3.95 -7.50 5.40
N GLU A 136 -3.00 -7.28 4.50
CA GLU A 136 -3.23 -6.70 3.18
C GLU A 136 -4.11 -7.61 2.32
N TRP A 137 -4.00 -8.93 2.50
CA TRP A 137 -4.83 -9.88 1.79
C TRP A 137 -6.26 -9.79 2.29
N TYR A 138 -6.45 -9.70 3.62
CA TYR A 138 -7.76 -9.43 4.21
C TYR A 138 -8.37 -8.12 3.69
N ARG A 139 -7.60 -7.03 3.65
CA ARG A 139 -8.06 -5.74 3.07
C ARG A 139 -8.54 -5.92 1.64
N SER A 140 -7.74 -6.57 0.79
CA SER A 140 -8.11 -6.79 -0.62
C SER A 140 -9.40 -7.60 -0.77
N VAL A 141 -9.58 -8.64 0.04
CA VAL A 141 -10.80 -9.47 0.06
C VAL A 141 -12.00 -8.64 0.52
N ASN A 142 -11.83 -7.82 1.55
CA ASN A 142 -12.88 -6.94 2.06
C ASN A 142 -13.33 -5.92 1.00
N THR A 143 -12.40 -5.30 0.27
CA THR A 143 -12.70 -4.39 -0.84
C THR A 143 -13.54 -5.07 -1.92
N VAL A 144 -13.19 -6.31 -2.29
CA VAL A 144 -13.94 -7.09 -3.29
C VAL A 144 -15.36 -7.42 -2.80
N ILE A 145 -15.51 -7.82 -1.54
CA ILE A 145 -16.83 -8.12 -0.93
C ILE A 145 -17.69 -6.86 -0.89
N GLU A 146 -17.15 -5.75 -0.43
CA GLU A 146 -17.87 -4.48 -0.33
C GLU A 146 -18.30 -3.96 -1.70
N ALA A 147 -17.43 -4.03 -2.70
CA ALA A 147 -17.75 -3.63 -4.06
C ALA A 147 -18.97 -4.38 -4.61
N LEU A 148 -19.05 -5.70 -4.40
CA LEU A 148 -20.16 -6.50 -4.90
C LEU A 148 -21.42 -6.41 -4.06
N ARG A 149 -21.28 -6.19 -2.75
CA ARG A 149 -22.42 -5.94 -1.87
C ARG A 149 -23.14 -4.65 -2.28
N GLN A 150 -22.38 -3.64 -2.70
CA GLN A 150 -22.89 -2.33 -3.10
C GLN A 150 -23.31 -2.27 -4.58
N ASP A 151 -22.76 -3.14 -5.43
CA ASP A 151 -23.17 -3.28 -6.83
C ASP A 151 -24.58 -3.89 -6.94
N ARG A 152 -25.59 -3.03 -7.07
CA ARG A 152 -27.00 -3.42 -7.25
C ARG A 152 -27.26 -4.18 -8.55
N ASN A 153 -26.34 -4.10 -9.51
CA ASN A 153 -26.43 -4.80 -10.80
C ASN A 153 -25.47 -5.99 -10.87
N SER A 154 -24.98 -6.49 -9.73
CA SER A 154 -24.02 -7.58 -9.69
C SER A 154 -24.58 -8.86 -10.32
N ASP A 155 -23.98 -9.27 -11.43
CA ASP A 155 -24.34 -10.51 -12.13
C ASP A 155 -24.17 -11.74 -11.22
N LEU A 156 -25.01 -12.75 -11.44
CA LEU A 156 -24.94 -14.05 -10.74
C LEU A 156 -23.54 -14.70 -10.84
N TYR A 157 -22.82 -14.43 -11.94
CA TYR A 157 -21.44 -14.87 -12.15
C TYR A 157 -20.45 -14.19 -11.20
N LYS A 158 -20.57 -12.88 -10.98
CA LYS A 158 -19.72 -12.11 -10.06
C LYS A 158 -19.94 -12.57 -8.62
N GLN A 159 -21.20 -12.85 -8.24
CA GLN A 159 -21.54 -13.41 -6.93
C GLN A 159 -20.92 -14.80 -6.72
N LYS A 160 -20.96 -15.69 -7.72
CA LYS A 160 -20.28 -17.00 -7.64
C LYS A 160 -18.77 -16.86 -7.48
N LYS A 161 -18.15 -15.94 -8.22
CA LYS A 161 -16.71 -15.66 -8.11
C LYS A 161 -16.34 -15.25 -6.69
N VAL A 162 -17.13 -14.40 -6.04
CA VAL A 162 -16.86 -14.00 -4.65
C VAL A 162 -17.21 -15.02 -3.62
N ARG A 163 -18.23 -15.83 -3.83
CA ARG A 163 -18.42 -17.01 -2.99
C ARG A 163 -17.18 -17.92 -3.03
N SER A 164 -16.63 -18.18 -4.21
CA SER A 164 -15.40 -18.99 -4.33
C SER A 164 -14.18 -18.31 -3.69
N LEU A 165 -14.10 -16.98 -3.79
CA LEU A 165 -13.06 -16.20 -3.12
C LEU A 165 -13.19 -16.33 -1.60
N LEU A 166 -14.39 -16.11 -1.05
CA LEU A 166 -14.73 -16.26 0.36
C LEU A 166 -14.43 -17.66 0.89
N GLU A 167 -14.81 -18.71 0.15
CA GLU A 167 -14.52 -20.08 0.52
C GLU A 167 -13.01 -20.35 0.55
N THR A 168 -12.26 -19.82 -0.42
CA THR A 168 -10.79 -19.86 -0.41
C THR A 168 -10.23 -19.10 0.78
N SER A 169 -10.85 -17.96 1.09
CA SER A 169 -10.42 -17.08 2.15
C SER A 169 -10.58 -17.69 3.54
N ILE A 170 -11.74 -18.28 3.79
CA ILE A 170 -12.06 -18.99 5.04
C ILE A 170 -11.08 -20.15 5.22
N LYS A 171 -10.88 -20.99 4.20
CA LYS A 171 -9.92 -22.11 4.26
C LYS A 171 -8.49 -21.64 4.60
N ARG A 172 -8.07 -20.51 4.03
CA ARG A 172 -6.74 -19.94 4.31
C ARG A 172 -6.63 -19.48 5.77
N LEU A 173 -7.64 -18.77 6.28
CA LEU A 173 -7.69 -18.33 7.68
C LEU A 173 -7.77 -19.51 8.66
N GLU A 174 -8.54 -20.54 8.33
CA GLU A 174 -8.61 -21.78 9.12
C GLU A 174 -7.25 -22.48 9.19
N SER A 175 -6.53 -22.57 8.06
CA SER A 175 -5.17 -23.14 8.04
C SER A 175 -4.20 -22.33 8.91
N ILE A 176 -4.30 -21.00 8.90
CA ILE A 176 -3.46 -20.13 9.73
C ILE A 176 -3.79 -20.31 11.22
N ALA A 177 -5.08 -20.35 11.55
CA ALA A 177 -5.53 -20.56 12.93
C ALA A 177 -5.04 -21.91 13.47
N GLN A 178 -5.09 -22.98 12.68
CA GLN A 178 -4.57 -24.30 13.06
C GLN A 178 -3.05 -24.30 13.26
N LEU A 179 -2.29 -23.59 12.40
CA LEU A 179 -0.84 -23.43 12.56
C LEU A 179 -0.47 -22.69 13.85
N HIS A 180 -1.26 -21.69 14.24
CA HIS A 180 -1.05 -20.94 15.49
C HIS A 180 -1.35 -21.79 16.73
N VAL A 181 -2.43 -22.58 16.71
CA VAL A 181 -2.78 -23.51 17.80
C VAL A 181 -1.67 -24.54 18.01
N ASN A 182 -1.12 -25.09 16.93
CA ASN A 182 -0.04 -26.07 17.02
C ASN A 182 1.27 -25.44 17.56
N LYS A 183 1.60 -24.21 17.17
CA LYS A 183 2.78 -23.50 17.73
C LYS A 183 2.67 -23.28 19.24
N ILE A 184 1.49 -22.92 19.74
CA ILE A 184 1.26 -22.73 21.19
C ILE A 184 1.38 -24.07 21.93
N MET A 185 0.84 -25.16 21.38
CA MET A 185 0.97 -26.49 21.99
C MET A 185 2.39 -27.07 21.96
N THR A 186 3.27 -26.62 21.06
CA THR A 186 4.65 -27.13 20.99
C THR A 186 5.60 -26.39 21.94
N ILE A 187 5.17 -25.24 22.49
CA ILE A 187 5.94 -24.42 23.44
C ILE A 187 5.50 -24.69 24.89
N ALA A 188 4.38 -25.41 25.09
CA ALA A 188 3.90 -25.90 26.38
C ALA A 188 4.48 -27.28 26.70
#